data_AF-A0A971UTC2-F1
#
_entry.id   AF-A0A971UTC2-F1
#
_cell.length_a   1.000
_cell.length_b   1.000
_cell.length_c   1.000
_cell.angle_alpha   90.00
_cell.angle_beta   90.00
_cell.angle_gamma   90.00
#
_symmetry.space_group_name_H-M   'P 1'
#
loop_
_entity.id
_entity.type
_entity.pdbx_description
1 polymer ?
#
loop_
_entity_poly.entity_id
_entity_poly.type
_entity_poly.pdbx_seq_one_letter_code
_entity_poly.pdbx_strand_id
1 'polypeptide(L)'
;MKTIAIAGTFDSKGKELSYVKEILEGLGLNTLTIDCGVFEPKVKTDVSNAEVAAEIGEDIKEIAAKRDRALATELMSKATAVPLPYQRMLSM
;
A
#
# COMPACT_ATOMS: atom_id res chain seq x y z
N MET A 1 16.06 -4.50 13.79
CA MET A 1 15.76 -3.05 13.69
C MET A 1 14.24 -2.88 13.72
N LYS A 2 13.67 -1.75 14.17
CA LYS A 2 12.20 -1.58 14.09
C LYS A 2 11.82 -1.24 12.64
N THR A 3 10.71 -1.81 12.17
CA THR A 3 10.15 -1.56 10.83
C THR A 3 8.91 -0.71 10.93
N ILE A 4 8.81 0.34 10.12
CA ILE A 4 7.63 1.20 10.00
C ILE A 4 6.91 0.90 8.68
N ALA A 5 5.62 0.58 8.79
CA ALA A 5 4.76 0.45 7.62
C ALA A 5 4.33 1.84 7.12
N ILE A 6 4.56 2.11 5.83
CA ILE A 6 4.05 3.30 5.14
C ILE A 6 2.94 2.85 4.21
N ALA A 7 1.70 2.94 4.71
CA ALA A 7 0.50 2.64 3.95
C ALA A 7 -0.11 3.92 3.37
N GLY A 8 -0.40 3.92 2.07
CA GLY A 8 -0.97 5.09 1.41
C GLY A 8 -1.24 4.85 -0.07
N THR A 9 -1.82 5.86 -0.73
CA THR A 9 -2.19 5.79 -2.15
C THR A 9 -1.02 6.26 -3.03
N PHE A 10 -0.16 5.34 -3.47
CA PHE A 10 1.08 5.69 -4.17
C PHE A 10 0.86 6.15 -5.63
N ASP A 11 -0.32 5.89 -6.18
CA ASP A 11 -0.81 6.43 -7.46
C ASP A 11 -0.94 7.97 -7.47
N SER A 12 -1.30 8.56 -6.33
CA SER A 12 -1.52 10.01 -6.18
C SER A 12 -0.44 10.67 -5.34
N LYS A 13 0.08 9.99 -4.32
CA LYS A 13 1.00 10.49 -3.29
C LYS A 13 2.39 9.85 -3.27
N GLY A 14 2.80 9.20 -4.36
CA GLY A 14 4.09 8.50 -4.42
C GLY A 14 5.30 9.36 -4.06
N LYS A 15 5.32 10.65 -4.44
CA LYS A 15 6.43 11.57 -4.10
C LYS A 15 6.45 11.90 -2.60
N GLU A 16 5.30 12.26 -2.05
CA GLU A 16 5.16 12.60 -0.62
C GLU A 16 5.47 11.40 0.28
N LEU A 17 5.01 10.20 -0.09
CA LEU A 17 5.28 8.97 0.67
C LEU A 17 6.73 8.53 0.56
N SER A 18 7.38 8.73 -0.59
CA SER A 18 8.83 8.46 -0.76
C SER A 18 9.66 9.40 0.11
N TYR A 19 9.27 10.67 0.22
CA TYR A 19 9.94 11.61 1.13
C TYR A 19 9.86 11.16 2.59
N VAL A 20 8.70 10.68 3.04
CA VAL A 20 8.56 10.11 4.39
C VAL A 20 9.44 8.86 4.57
N LYS A 21 9.50 7.99 3.56
CA LYS A 21 10.38 6.81 3.54
C LYS A 21 11.84 7.21 3.76
N GLU A 22 12.35 8.16 2.97
CA GLU A 22 13.72 8.64 3.06
C GLU A 22 14.07 9.21 4.45
N ILE A 23 13.14 9.95 5.07
CA ILE A 23 13.33 10.45 6.45
C ILE A 23 13.47 9.28 7.43
N LEU A 24 12.57 8.29 7.37
CA LEU A 24 12.58 7.15 8.30
C LEU A 24 13.85 6.31 8.14
N GLU A 25 14.28 6.05 6.90
CA GLU A 25 15.51 5.33 6.60
C GLU A 25 16.75 6.12 7.05
N GLY A 26 16.76 7.45 6.87
CA GLY A 26 17.80 8.33 7.38
C GLY A 26 17.91 8.34 8.92
N LEU A 27 16.84 8.00 9.63
CA LEU A 27 16.83 7.79 11.09
C LEU A 27 17.27 6.37 11.50
N GLY A 28 17.66 5.53 10.55
CA GLY A 28 18.08 4.14 10.81
C GLY A 28 16.91 3.20 11.10
N LEU A 29 15.71 3.48 10.59
CA LEU A 29 14.57 2.58 10.68
C LEU A 29 14.43 1.78 9.37
N ASN A 30 13.90 0.56 9.46
CA ASN A 30 13.45 -0.16 8.27
C ASN A 30 12.08 0.39 7.86
N THR A 31 11.77 0.34 6.56
CA THR A 31 10.46 0.71 6.04
C THR A 31 9.83 -0.43 5.25
N LEU A 32 8.50 -0.50 5.26
CA LEU A 32 7.69 -1.36 4.40
C LEU A 32 6.62 -0.51 3.73
N THR A 33 6.71 -0.33 2.41
CA THR A 33 5.74 0.47 1.64
C THR A 33 4.58 -0.39 1.14
N ILE A 34 3.35 0.05 1.42
CA ILE A 34 2.12 -0.69 1.09
C ILE A 34 1.23 0.23 0.25
N ASP A 35 0.98 -0.16 -0.99
CA ASP A 35 0.11 0.58 -1.88
C ASP A 35 -1.36 0.27 -1.61
N CYS A 36 -2.09 1.25 -1.06
CA CYS A 36 -3.53 1.23 -0.86
C CYS A 36 -4.27 1.97 -1.99
N GLY A 37 -3.56 2.42 -3.02
CA GLY A 37 -4.12 3.11 -4.19
C GLY A 37 -4.87 2.17 -5.12
N VAL A 38 -5.63 2.73 -6.05
CA VAL A 38 -6.45 1.96 -7.00
C VAL A 38 -5.78 1.86 -8.35
N PHE A 39 -5.00 2.88 -8.72
CA PHE A 39 -4.32 2.94 -10.00
C PHE A 39 -2.85 2.56 -9.88
N GLU A 40 -2.14 2.57 -11.00
CA GLU A 40 -0.72 2.27 -11.04
C GLU A 40 0.08 3.24 -10.14
N PRO A 41 0.95 2.72 -9.26
CA PRO A 41 1.72 3.56 -8.35
C PRO A 41 2.79 4.34 -9.11
N LYS A 42 3.06 5.58 -8.67
CA LYS A 42 4.08 6.45 -9.28
C LYS A 42 5.52 6.05 -8.93
N VAL A 43 5.68 5.21 -7.92
CA VAL A 43 6.95 4.69 -7.43
C VAL A 43 6.77 3.23 -7.05
N LYS A 44 7.84 2.45 -7.09
CA LYS A 44 7.78 1.04 -6.69
C LYS A 44 7.49 0.91 -5.19
N THR A 45 6.54 0.06 -4.83
CA THR A 45 6.24 -0.31 -3.44
C THR A 45 6.66 -1.75 -3.15
N ASP A 46 6.79 -2.07 -1.86
CA ASP A 46 7.14 -3.41 -1.38
C ASP A 46 5.94 -4.35 -1.39
N VAL A 47 4.73 -3.81 -1.15
CA VAL A 47 3.44 -4.49 -1.33
C VAL A 47 2.63 -3.69 -2.35
N SER A 48 2.23 -4.35 -3.43
CA SER A 48 1.40 -3.75 -4.48
C SER A 48 -0.07 -3.70 -4.08
N ASN A 49 -0.83 -2.78 -4.69
CA ASN A 49 -2.28 -2.72 -4.52
C ASN A 49 -3.02 -3.98 -4.99
N ALA A 50 -2.48 -4.69 -5.97
CA ALA A 50 -2.98 -5.99 -6.40
C ALA A 50 -2.86 -7.05 -5.30
N GLU A 51 -1.71 -7.11 -4.62
CA GLU A 51 -1.53 -8.01 -3.46
C GLU A 51 -2.45 -7.62 -2.31
N VAL A 52 -2.64 -6.33 -2.06
CA VAL A 52 -3.58 -5.85 -1.05
C VAL A 52 -5.01 -6.27 -1.40
N ALA A 53 -5.50 -5.98 -2.61
CA ALA A 53 -6.87 -6.32 -3.02
C ALA A 53 -7.15 -7.84 -2.98
N ALA A 54 -6.15 -8.65 -3.34
CA ALA A 54 -6.27 -10.11 -3.33
C ALA A 54 -6.58 -10.69 -1.93
N GLU A 55 -6.23 -9.98 -0.85
CA GLU A 55 -6.52 -10.40 0.53
C GLU A 55 -8.01 -10.47 0.86
N ILE A 56 -8.84 -9.74 0.11
CA ILE A 56 -10.30 -9.81 0.22
C ILE A 56 -10.95 -10.49 -0.98
N GLY A 57 -10.14 -11.15 -1.83
CA GLY A 57 -10.61 -11.85 -3.02
C GLY A 57 -11.03 -10.93 -4.17
N GLU A 58 -10.59 -9.68 -4.18
CA GLU A 58 -10.91 -8.70 -5.23
C GLU A 58 -9.73 -8.51 -6.21
N ASP A 59 -10.03 -8.17 -7.47
CA ASP A 59 -9.04 -7.75 -8.47
C ASP A 59 -9.00 -6.22 -8.57
N ILE A 60 -7.82 -5.63 -8.36
CA ILE A 60 -7.63 -4.18 -8.42
C ILE A 60 -8.02 -3.57 -9.78
N LYS A 61 -7.85 -4.31 -10.88
CA LYS A 61 -8.24 -3.87 -12.23
C LYS A 61 -9.75 -3.81 -12.38
N GLU A 62 -10.47 -4.77 -11.80
CA GLU A 62 -11.94 -4.77 -11.79
C GLU A 62 -12.48 -3.64 -10.92
N ILE A 63 -11.87 -3.40 -9.76
CA ILE A 63 -12.18 -2.24 -8.90
C ILE A 63 -12.00 -0.94 -9.69
N ALA A 64 -10.85 -0.76 -10.36
CA ALA A 64 -10.55 0.43 -11.14
C ALA A 64 -11.52 0.62 -12.32
N ALA A 65 -11.91 -0.47 -13.01
CA ALA A 65 -12.81 -0.43 -14.16
C ALA A 65 -14.22 0.06 -13.81
N LYS A 66 -14.69 -0.17 -12.58
CA LYS A 66 -16.01 0.31 -12.11
C LYS A 66 -16.12 1.82 -12.05
N ARG A 67 -14.98 2.55 -11.99
CA ARG A 67 -14.92 4.02 -11.87
C ARG A 67 -15.76 4.60 -10.73
N ASP A 68 -15.99 3.80 -9.69
CA ASP A 68 -16.71 4.19 -8.48
C ASP A 68 -15.69 4.43 -7.36
N ARG A 69 -15.47 5.70 -7.06
CA ARG A 69 -14.50 6.11 -6.04
C ARG A 69 -14.90 5.65 -4.64
N ALA A 70 -16.19 5.66 -4.31
CA ALA A 70 -16.66 5.28 -2.99
C ALA A 70 -16.44 3.79 -2.77
N LEU A 71 -16.86 2.97 -3.74
CA LEU A 71 -16.65 1.52 -3.71
C LEU A 71 -15.15 1.17 -3.64
N ALA A 72 -14.34 1.80 -4.47
CA ALA A 72 -12.89 1.52 -4.49
C ALA A 72 -12.22 1.87 -3.15
N THR A 73 -12.63 2.98 -2.52
CA THR A 73 -12.14 3.38 -1.21
C THR A 73 -12.56 2.39 -0.12
N GLU A 74 -13.81 1.92 -0.15
CA GLU A 74 -14.32 0.94 0.79
C GLU A 74 -13.57 -0.40 0.69
N LEU A 75 -13.44 -0.94 -0.52
CA LEU A 75 -12.76 -2.21 -0.76
C LEU A 75 -11.29 -2.15 -0.38
N MET A 76 -10.55 -1.12 -0.81
CA MET A 76 -9.13 -0.98 -0.47
C MET A 76 -8.90 -0.72 1.02
N SER A 77 -9.82 -0.02 1.70
CA SER A 77 -9.75 0.13 3.16
C SER A 77 -9.94 -1.20 3.89
N LYS A 78 -10.87 -2.05 3.43
CA LYS A 78 -11.07 -3.40 4.00
C LYS A 78 -9.84 -4.28 3.75
N ALA A 79 -9.32 -4.24 2.53
CA ALA A 79 -8.15 -4.99 2.11
C ALA A 79 -6.88 -4.64 2.92
N THR A 80 -6.67 -3.35 3.18
CA THR A 80 -5.51 -2.87 3.98
C THR A 80 -5.54 -3.35 5.44
N ALA A 81 -6.71 -3.72 5.97
CA ALA A 81 -6.85 -4.19 7.35
C ALA A 81 -6.51 -5.69 7.54
N VAL A 82 -6.23 -6.44 6.47
CA VAL A 82 -5.94 -7.89 6.51
C VAL A 82 -4.47 -8.15 6.85
N PRO A 83 -4.09 -9.31 7.46
CA PRO A 83 -2.73 -9.58 7.97
C PRO A 83 -1.53 -9.62 7.01
N LEU A 84 -1.65 -9.68 5.68
CA LEU A 84 -0.47 -9.77 4.78
C LEU A 84 0.64 -8.74 5.07
N PRO A 85 0.33 -7.45 5.27
CA PRO A 85 1.31 -6.44 5.68
C PRO A 85 2.03 -6.78 6.99
N TYR A 86 1.31 -7.36 7.96
CA TYR A 86 1.88 -7.75 9.25
C TYR A 86 2.83 -8.95 9.12
N GLN A 87 2.46 -9.93 8.30
CA GLN A 87 3.32 -11.11 8.05
C GLN A 87 4.63 -10.72 7.38
N ARG A 88 4.62 -9.79 6.41
CA ARG A 88 5.84 -9.28 5.79
C ARG A 88 6.74 -8.53 6.77
N MET A 89 6.15 -7.73 7.67
CA MET A 89 6.92 -7.05 8.72
C MET A 89 7.67 -8.02 9.64
N LEU A 90 7.11 -9.20 9.93
CA LEU A 90 7.76 -10.21 10.79
C LEU A 90 8.94 -10.92 10.10
N SER A 91 9.03 -10.87 8.77
CA SER A 91 10.08 -11.52 7.97
C SER A 91 11.29 -10.64 7.66
N MET A 92 11.29 -9.37 8.08
CA MET A 92 12.36 -8.36 7.85
C MET A 92 13.19 -8.10 9.10
#